data_AF-A0A353TZL0-F1
#
_entry.id   AF-A0A353TZL0-F1
#
_cell.length_a   1.000
_cell.length_b   1.000
_cell.length_c   1.000
_cell.angle_alpha   90.00
_cell.angle_beta   90.00
_cell.angle_gamma   90.00
#
_symmetry.space_group_name_H-M   'P 1'
#
loop_
_entity.id
_entity.type
_entity.pdbx_description
1 polymer ?
#
loop_
_entity_poly.entity_id
_entity_poly.type
_entity_poly.pdbx_seq_one_letter_code
_entity_poly.pdbx_strand_id
1 'polypeptide(L)'
;MSWKEKAQLILPLIRNKYVLTGLLFIIWLFFFDQNNMVNRMNLSRRINDLEKQKEHYKHEIDENRKRMDELKSNPENLEKFAREQYLMKKPNEELFIIIEE
;
A
#
# COMPACT_ATOMS: atom_id res chain seq x y z
N MET A 1 12.93 50.34 3.26
CA MET A 1 13.10 50.06 4.70
C MET A 1 14.36 49.23 4.88
N SER A 2 15.41 49.85 5.42
CA SER A 2 16.74 49.26 5.57
C SER A 2 16.70 48.12 6.59
N TRP A 3 17.52 47.09 6.41
CA TRP A 3 17.63 45.96 7.35
C TRP A 3 17.93 46.41 8.78
N LYS A 4 18.58 47.58 8.94
CA LYS A 4 18.87 48.21 10.22
C LYS A 4 17.61 48.67 10.97
N GLU A 5 16.59 49.15 10.25
CA GLU A 5 15.32 49.64 10.84
C GLU A 5 14.47 48.46 11.34
N LYS A 6 14.46 47.35 10.60
CA LYS A 6 13.79 46.11 11.05
C LYS A 6 14.47 45.54 12.29
N ALA A 7 15.80 45.50 12.32
CA ALA A 7 16.54 44.99 13.48
C ALA A 7 16.27 45.80 14.75
N GLN A 8 16.19 47.13 14.65
CA GLN A 8 15.87 48.01 15.79
C GLN A 8 14.45 47.80 16.33
N LEU A 9 13.49 47.46 15.48
CA LEU A 9 12.11 47.17 15.89
C LEU A 9 11.96 45.79 16.55
N ILE A 10 12.75 44.81 16.10
CA ILE A 10 12.68 43.41 16.55
C ILE A 10 13.44 43.20 17.87
N LEU A 11 14.50 43.97 18.12
CA LEU A 11 15.34 43.86 19.33
C LEU A 11 14.58 44.00 20.67
N PRO A 12 13.66 44.97 20.88
CA PRO A 12 12.88 45.06 22.12
C PRO A 12 11.83 43.95 22.24
N LEU A 13 11.34 43.43 21.12
CA LEU A 13 10.35 42.37 21.07
C LEU A 13 10.92 41.02 21.55
N ILE A 14 12.17 40.72 21.16
CA ILE A 14 12.90 39.50 21.58
C ILE A 14 13.33 39.56 23.06
N ARG A 15 13.48 40.75 23.64
CA ARG A 15 13.87 40.93 25.05
C ARG A 15 12.74 40.57 26.04
N ASN A 16 11.49 40.47 25.57
CA ASN A 16 10.38 40.06 26.41
C ASN A 16 10.29 38.53 26.51
N LYS A 17 10.51 37.98 27.70
CA LYS A 17 10.44 36.53 28.00
C LYS A 17 9.10 35.88 27.59
N TYR A 18 8.00 36.63 27.62
CA TYR A 18 6.67 36.13 27.22
C TYR A 18 6.54 36.02 25.70
N VAL A 19 7.16 36.92 24.96
CA VAL A 19 7.15 36.87 23.48
C VAL A 19 8.08 35.76 23.00
N LEU A 20 9.26 35.60 23.61
CA LEU A 20 10.18 34.53 23.25
C LEU A 20 9.60 33.14 23.51
N THR A 21 8.93 32.96 24.66
CA THR A 21 8.24 31.70 24.98
C THR A 21 7.05 31.45 24.06
N GLY A 22 6.26 32.47 23.73
CA GLY A 22 5.18 32.36 22.73
C GLY A 22 5.70 32.01 21.33
N LEU A 23 6.81 32.60 20.90
CA LEU A 23 7.40 32.36 19.58
C LEU A 23 8.01 30.95 19.51
N LEU A 24 8.69 30.49 20.58
CA LEU A 24 9.13 29.10 20.70
C LEU A 24 7.96 28.12 20.71
N PHE A 25 6.85 28.46 21.37
CA PHE A 25 5.64 27.65 21.38
C PHE A 25 4.99 27.57 20.00
N ILE A 26 4.95 28.68 19.25
CA ILE A 26 4.48 28.71 17.86
C ILE A 26 5.39 27.84 16.99
N ILE A 27 6.72 28.04 17.05
CA ILE A 27 7.68 27.19 16.32
C ILE A 27 7.47 25.71 16.71
N TRP A 28 7.24 25.41 17.98
CA TRP A 28 6.96 24.06 18.44
C TRP A 28 5.70 23.49 17.78
N LEU A 29 4.59 24.23 17.79
CA LEU A 29 3.35 23.82 17.14
C LEU A 29 3.46 23.72 15.61
N PHE A 30 4.36 24.45 14.97
CA PHE A 30 4.51 24.36 13.51
C PHE A 30 5.48 23.25 13.07
N PHE A 31 6.53 22.98 13.85
CA PHE A 31 7.59 22.04 13.47
C PHE A 31 7.47 20.67 14.14
N PHE A 32 6.93 20.60 15.37
CA PHE A 32 6.84 19.36 16.15
C PHE A 32 5.41 18.83 16.28
N ASP A 33 4.39 19.59 15.86
CA ASP A 33 3.00 19.11 15.87
C ASP A 33 2.77 18.02 14.82
N GLN A 34 1.82 17.13 15.11
CA GLN A 34 1.61 15.87 14.40
C GLN A 34 1.14 16.00 12.95
N ASN A 35 0.88 17.22 12.47
CA ASN A 35 0.49 17.50 11.09
C ASN A 35 1.68 17.48 10.12
N ASN A 36 2.58 16.52 10.31
CA ASN A 36 3.77 16.34 9.51
C ASN A 36 3.35 15.97 8.08
N MET A 37 3.73 16.79 7.09
CA MET A 37 3.45 16.51 5.67
C MET A 37 3.96 15.12 5.25
N VAL A 38 5.04 14.65 5.89
CA VAL A 38 5.59 13.30 5.72
C VAL A 38 4.55 12.22 6.06
N ASN A 39 3.83 12.36 7.17
CA ASN A 39 2.78 11.41 7.55
C ASN A 39 1.67 11.39 6.51
N ARG A 40 1.23 12.56 6.04
CA ARG A 40 0.20 12.65 5.00
C ARG A 40 0.63 11.98 3.69
N MET A 41 1.88 12.16 3.27
CA MET A 41 2.42 11.47 2.09
C MET A 41 2.48 9.95 2.29
N ASN A 42 2.91 9.48 3.45
CA ASN A 42 2.96 8.05 3.76
C ASN A 42 1.56 7.43 3.79
N LEU A 43 0.59 8.12 4.38
CA LEU A 43 -0.82 7.73 4.37
C LEU A 43 -1.39 7.67 2.95
N SER A 44 -1.16 8.68 2.11
CA SER A 44 -1.57 8.65 0.71
C SER A 44 -0.95 7.49 -0.07
N ARG A 45 0.34 7.21 0.13
CA ARG A 45 1.00 6.05 -0.49
C ARG A 45 0.38 4.74 -0.02
N ARG A 46 0.08 4.63 1.28
CA ARG A 46 -0.55 3.43 1.85
C ARG A 46 -1.97 3.21 1.30
N ILE A 47 -2.74 4.28 1.11
CA ILE A 47 -4.07 4.19 0.48
C ILE A 47 -3.94 3.65 -0.94
N ASN A 48 -3.06 4.23 -1.75
CA ASN A 48 -2.85 3.78 -3.13
C ASN A 48 -2.36 2.33 -3.21
N ASP A 49 -1.50 1.90 -2.30
CA ASP A 49 -1.04 0.50 -2.21
C ASP A 49 -2.19 -0.45 -1.86
N LEU A 50 -3.03 -0.08 -0.88
CA LEU A 50 -4.22 -0.87 -0.51
C LEU A 50 -5.25 -0.93 -1.65
N GLU A 51 -5.43 0.15 -2.40
CA GLU A 51 -6.33 0.17 -3.57
C GLU A 51 -5.83 -0.76 -4.67
N LYS A 52 -4.52 -0.75 -4.97
CA LYS A 52 -3.92 -1.70 -5.92
C LYS A 52 -4.06 -3.14 -5.48
N GLN A 53 -3.80 -3.44 -4.20
CA GLN A 53 -4.00 -4.79 -3.66
C GLN A 53 -5.46 -5.23 -3.78
N LYS A 54 -6.39 -4.34 -3.46
CA LYS A 54 -7.83 -4.60 -3.60
C LYS A 54 -8.22 -4.92 -5.04
N GLU A 55 -7.72 -4.16 -6.01
CA GLU A 55 -7.99 -4.39 -7.42
C GLU A 55 -7.41 -5.74 -7.90
N HIS A 56 -6.16 -6.02 -7.52
CA HIS A 56 -5.50 -7.28 -7.81
C HIS A 56 -6.28 -8.49 -7.30
N TYR A 57 -6.64 -8.50 -6.00
CA TYR A 57 -7.40 -9.61 -5.43
C TYR A 57 -8.81 -9.72 -6.00
N LYS A 58 -9.44 -8.60 -6.37
CA LYS A 58 -10.75 -8.64 -7.03
C LYS A 58 -10.65 -9.35 -8.40
N HIS A 59 -9.59 -9.10 -9.14
CA HIS A 59 -9.32 -9.79 -10.41
C HIS A 59 -9.05 -11.29 -10.18
N GLU A 60 -8.19 -11.65 -9.22
CA GLU A 60 -7.94 -13.07 -8.89
C GLU A 60 -9.20 -13.81 -8.46
N ILE A 61 -10.08 -13.16 -7.68
CA ILE A 61 -11.36 -13.75 -7.27
C ILE A 61 -12.25 -14.01 -8.49
N ASP A 62 -12.31 -13.07 -9.45
CA ASP A 62 -13.10 -13.25 -10.67
C ASP A 62 -12.57 -14.39 -11.54
N GLU A 63 -11.25 -14.45 -11.76
CA GLU A 63 -10.62 -15.55 -12.49
C GLU A 63 -10.84 -16.90 -11.80
N ASN A 64 -10.63 -16.96 -10.49
CA ASN A 64 -10.79 -18.21 -9.74
C ASN A 64 -12.24 -18.67 -9.71
N ARG A 65 -13.21 -17.75 -9.69
CA ARG A 65 -14.63 -18.10 -9.85
C ARG A 65 -14.90 -18.72 -11.21
N LYS A 66 -14.40 -18.12 -12.29
CA LYS A 66 -14.54 -18.70 -13.65
C LYS A 66 -13.93 -20.09 -13.74
N ARG A 67 -12.70 -20.27 -13.24
CA ARG A 67 -12.05 -21.60 -13.16
C ARG A 67 -12.88 -22.58 -12.33
N MET A 68 -13.43 -22.15 -11.20
CA MET A 68 -14.28 -23.00 -10.35
C MET A 68 -15.57 -23.43 -11.06
N ASP A 69 -16.19 -22.51 -11.80
CA ASP A 69 -17.40 -22.81 -12.57
C ASP A 69 -17.08 -23.77 -13.72
N GLU A 70 -15.96 -23.61 -14.40
CA GLU A 70 -15.47 -24.54 -15.43
C GLU A 70 -15.24 -25.94 -14.86
N LEU A 71 -14.61 -26.05 -13.68
CA LEU A 71 -14.40 -27.33 -12.99
C LEU A 71 -15.71 -27.99 -12.56
N LYS A 72 -16.71 -27.22 -12.16
CA LYS A 72 -18.03 -27.74 -11.75
C LYS A 72 -18.97 -28.03 -12.91
N SER A 73 -18.75 -27.40 -14.06
CA SER A 73 -19.67 -27.46 -15.20
C SER A 73 -19.72 -28.83 -15.87
N ASN A 74 -18.58 -29.53 -15.97
CA ASN A 74 -18.49 -30.82 -16.65
C ASN A 74 -17.46 -31.74 -15.94
N PRO A 75 -17.84 -33.00 -15.59
CA PRO A 75 -16.92 -34.02 -15.09
C PRO A 75 -15.64 -34.20 -15.94
N GLU A 76 -15.73 -34.03 -17.25
CA GLU A 76 -14.61 -34.18 -18.17
C GLU A 76 -13.55 -33.07 -17.99
N ASN A 77 -13.99 -31.83 -17.74
CA ASN A 77 -13.10 -30.70 -17.44
C ASN A 77 -12.39 -30.90 -16.10
N LEU A 78 -13.11 -31.45 -15.11
CA LEU A 78 -12.54 -31.78 -13.80
C LEU A 78 -11.49 -32.89 -13.91
N GLU A 79 -11.77 -33.95 -14.66
CA GLU A 79 -10.82 -35.05 -14.89
C GLU A 79 -9.58 -34.54 -15.62
N LYS A 80 -9.74 -33.71 -16.67
CA LYS A 80 -8.62 -33.09 -17.38
C LYS A 80 -7.74 -32.26 -16.45
N PHE A 81 -8.34 -31.38 -15.64
CA PHE A 81 -7.62 -30.56 -14.68
C PHE A 81 -6.87 -31.40 -13.63
N ALA A 82 -7.49 -32.43 -13.09
CA ALA A 82 -6.87 -33.34 -12.13
C ALA A 82 -5.68 -34.11 -12.74
N ARG A 83 -5.77 -34.50 -14.02
CA ARG A 83 -4.69 -35.17 -14.74
C ARG A 83 -3.53 -34.22 -15.07
N GLU A 84 -3.82 -33.01 -15.53
CA GLU A 84 -2.78 -32.05 -15.96
C GLU A 84 -2.08 -31.36 -14.78
N GLN A 85 -2.83 -30.91 -13.76
CA GLN A 85 -2.27 -30.11 -12.66
C GLN A 85 -1.77 -30.97 -11.50
N TYR A 86 -2.44 -32.09 -11.24
CA TYR A 86 -2.15 -32.95 -10.08
C TYR A 86 -1.62 -34.33 -10.47
N LEU A 87 -1.47 -34.61 -11.77
CA LEU A 87 -0.96 -35.88 -12.27
C LEU A 87 -1.77 -37.08 -11.75
N MET A 88 -3.07 -36.86 -11.48
CA MET A 88 -3.95 -37.91 -10.97
C MET A 88 -4.18 -38.99 -12.03
N LYS A 89 -4.22 -40.25 -11.59
CA LYS A 89 -4.48 -41.43 -12.42
C LYS A 89 -5.43 -42.39 -11.71
N LYS A 90 -6.16 -43.21 -12.46
CA LYS A 90 -6.94 -44.31 -11.85
C LYS A 90 -6.01 -45.45 -11.40
N PRO A 91 -6.43 -46.30 -10.45
CA PRO A 91 -5.60 -47.40 -9.95
C PRO A 91 -5.13 -48.38 -11.04
N ASN A 92 -5.89 -48.51 -12.12
CA ASN A 92 -5.62 -49.38 -13.27
C ASN A 92 -4.95 -48.65 -14.45
N GLU A 93 -4.45 -47.43 -14.25
CA GLU A 93 -3.77 -46.63 -15.29
C GLU A 93 -2.29 -46.42 -14.95
N GLU A 94 -1.48 -46.30 -16.00
CA GLU A 94 -0.04 -46.00 -15.91
C GLU A 94 0.21 -44.58 -16.45
N LEU A 95 0.95 -43.76 -15.70
CA LEU A 95 1.20 -42.36 -16.04
C LEU A 95 2.62 -42.21 -16.58
N PHE A 96 2.77 -41.67 -17.78
CA PHE A 96 4.06 -41.37 -18.40
C PHE A 96 4.26 -39.85 -18.46
N ILE A 97 5.36 -39.35 -17.90
CA ILE A 97 5.74 -37.93 -17.95
C ILE A 97 6.94 -37.81 -18.89
N ILE A 98 6.79 -37.07 -19.97
CA ILE A 98 7.85 -36.84 -20.95
C ILE A 98 8.55 -35.54 -20.58
N ILE A 99 9.84 -35.63 -20.25
CA ILE A 99 10.69 -34.47 -19.99
C ILE A 99 11.59 -34.32 -21.21
N GLU A 100 11.48 -33.19 -21.92
CA GLU A 100 12.43 -32.85 -22.98
C GLU A 100 13.75 -32.42 -22.31
N GLU A 101 14.86 -33.11 -22.65
CA GLU A 101 16.23 -32.76 -22.20
C GLU A 101 16.81 -31.57 -22.96
#